data_AF-A0A507DUJ6-F1
#
_entry.id   AF-A0A507DUJ6-F1
#
_cell.length_a   1.000
_cell.length_b   1.000
_cell.length_c   1.000
_cell.angle_alpha   90.00
_cell.angle_beta   90.00
_cell.angle_gamma   90.00
#
_symmetry.space_group_name_H-M   'P 1'
#
loop_
_entity.id
_entity.type
_entity.pdbx_description
1 polymer ?
#
loop_
_entity_poly.entity_id
_entity_poly.type
_entity_poly.pdbx_seq_one_letter_code
_entity_poly.pdbx_strand_id
1 'polypeptide(L)'
;MARLNVVGPGLSLCCTILSAVGIIFLLLLGALFHSDNEELVEGKEGEVPTDPAMVAKGCYLAGFIYMGFFAFCWCQSYVNQKMAAEEQRFTNI
;
A
#
# COMPACT_ATOMS: atom_id res chain seq x y z
N MET A 1 -27.02 12.76 -4.72
CA MET A 1 -25.91 11.77 -4.66
C MET A 1 -25.06 12.09 -3.45
N ALA A 2 -24.93 11.18 -2.49
CA ALA A 2 -24.10 11.41 -1.31
C ALA A 2 -22.64 11.57 -1.76
N ARG A 3 -22.07 12.76 -1.53
CA ARG A 3 -20.68 13.09 -1.80
C ARG A 3 -19.82 12.39 -0.74
N LEU A 4 -19.53 11.10 -0.89
CA LEU A 4 -18.64 10.38 0.05
C LEU A 4 -17.17 10.69 -0.28
N ASN A 5 -16.82 11.97 -0.33
CA ASN A 5 -15.45 12.41 -0.56
C ASN A 5 -14.79 12.70 0.80
N VAL A 6 -14.19 11.67 1.39
CA VAL A 6 -13.49 11.79 2.68
C VAL A 6 -12.08 12.35 2.50
N VAL A 7 -11.47 12.14 1.33
CA VAL A 7 -10.08 12.53 1.01
C VAL A 7 -10.01 13.21 -0.36
N GLY A 8 -9.32 14.35 -0.43
CA GLY A 8 -9.13 15.09 -1.69
C GLY A 8 -8.45 14.26 -2.80
N PRO A 9 -8.68 14.60 -4.09
CA PRO A 9 -8.27 13.78 -5.23
C PRO A 9 -6.76 13.48 -5.26
N GLY A 10 -5.91 14.48 -5.00
CA GLY A 10 -4.45 14.30 -4.99
C GLY A 10 -3.96 13.34 -3.90
N LEU A 11 -4.54 13.40 -2.70
CA LEU A 11 -4.13 12.56 -1.58
C LEU A 11 -4.62 11.11 -1.74
N SER A 12 -5.83 10.91 -2.31
CA SER A 12 -6.34 9.56 -2.62
C SER A 12 -5.47 8.82 -3.64
N LEU A 13 -4.94 9.56 -4.61
CA LEU A 13 -4.10 9.02 -5.68
C LEU A 13 -2.69 8.67 -5.16
N CYS A 14 -2.09 9.53 -4.34
CA CYS A 14 -0.80 9.22 -3.72
C CYS A 14 -0.92 8.02 -2.76
N CYS A 15 -1.98 7.94 -1.95
CA CYS A 15 -2.25 6.81 -1.06
C CYS A 15 -2.36 5.49 -1.83
N THR A 16 -3.06 5.52 -2.97
CA THR A 16 -3.26 4.33 -3.82
C THR A 16 -1.93 3.83 -4.38
N ILE A 17 -1.08 4.73 -4.89
CA ILE A 17 0.24 4.37 -5.44
C ILE A 17 1.16 3.84 -4.34
N LEU A 18 1.26 4.55 -3.21
CA LEU A 18 2.11 4.11 -2.10
C LEU A 18 1.65 2.76 -1.53
N SER A 19 0.34 2.52 -1.44
CA SER A 19 -0.19 1.25 -0.98
C SER A 19 0.12 0.12 -1.96
N ALA A 20 0.00 0.35 -3.27
CA ALA A 20 0.35 -0.65 -4.29
C ALA A 20 1.84 -1.04 -4.22
N VAL A 21 2.73 -0.05 -4.15
CA VAL A 21 4.17 -0.28 -4.03
C VAL A 21 4.50 -0.98 -2.70
N GLY A 22 3.90 -0.54 -1.60
CA GLY A 22 4.09 -1.12 -0.27
C GLY A 22 3.68 -2.60 -0.21
N ILE A 23 2.54 -2.98 -0.80
CA ILE A 23 2.10 -4.39 -0.87
C ILE A 23 3.14 -5.23 -1.60
N ILE A 24 3.59 -4.80 -2.78
CA ILE A 24 4.57 -5.55 -3.58
C ILE A 24 5.89 -5.71 -2.80
N PHE A 25 6.39 -4.63 -2.21
CA PHE A 25 7.66 -4.64 -1.49
C PHE A 25 7.61 -5.53 -0.23
N LEU A 26 6.53 -5.44 0.54
CA LEU A 26 6.36 -6.23 1.76
C LEU A 26 6.11 -7.72 1.49
N LEU A 27 5.42 -8.07 0.41
CA LEU A 27 5.25 -9.47 0.00
C LEU A 27 6.58 -10.08 -0.48
N LEU A 28 7.37 -9.33 -1.24
CA LEU A 28 8.70 -9.76 -1.66
C LEU A 28 9.64 -9.94 -0.46
N LEU A 29 9.67 -8.99 0.48
CA LEU A 29 10.45 -9.13 1.71
C LEU A 29 9.97 -10.32 2.55
N GLY A 30 8.65 -10.50 2.72
CA GLY A 30 8.10 -11.64 3.44
C GLY A 30 8.49 -12.99 2.83
N ALA A 31 8.54 -13.09 1.50
CA ALA A 31 9.01 -14.29 0.80
C ALA A 31 10.53 -14.50 0.96
N LEU A 32 11.31 -13.41 0.94
CA LEU A 32 12.76 -13.45 1.06
C LEU A 32 13.21 -13.83 2.48
N PHE A 33 12.51 -13.34 3.52
CA PHE A 33 12.69 -13.77 4.91
C PHE A 33 12.17 -15.19 5.19
N HIS A 34 11.16 -15.67 4.46
CA HIS A 34 10.67 -17.05 4.60
C HIS A 34 11.63 -18.09 4.01
N SER A 35 12.40 -17.70 2.99
CA SER A 35 13.35 -18.59 2.32
C SER A 35 14.73 -18.62 3.00
N ASP A 36 14.85 -18.01 4.19
CA ASP A 36 16.06 -17.99 5.03
C ASP A 36 17.32 -17.58 4.25
N ASN A 37 17.19 -16.56 3.39
CA ASN A 37 18.33 -16.07 2.61
C ASN A 37 19.36 -15.44 3.55
N GLU A 38 20.54 -16.06 3.60
CA GLU A 38 21.67 -15.66 4.44
C GLU A 38 21.98 -14.16 4.27
N GLU A 39 21.90 -13.60 3.06
CA GLU A 39 22.20 -12.18 2.80
C GLU A 39 21.28 -11.15 3.50
N LEU A 40 20.06 -11.55 3.91
CA LEU A 40 19.16 -10.68 4.71
C LEU A 40 19.35 -10.86 6.22
N VAL A 41 19.91 -12.00 6.61
CA VAL A 41 20.16 -12.40 8.00
C VAL A 41 21.65 -12.22 8.35
N GLU A 42 22.50 -11.88 7.39
CA GLU A 42 23.89 -11.50 7.61
C GLU A 42 23.96 -10.01 7.97
N GLY A 43 23.99 -9.75 9.28
CA GLY A 43 24.17 -8.41 9.85
C GLY A 43 25.15 -8.41 11.01
N LYS A 44 25.53 -7.22 11.49
CA LYS A 44 26.37 -7.08 12.70
C LYS A 44 25.75 -7.83 13.88
N GLU A 45 26.56 -8.59 14.62
CA GLU A 45 26.15 -9.18 15.90
C GLU A 45 25.48 -8.11 16.80
N GLY A 46 24.19 -8.30 17.10
CA GLY A 46 23.34 -7.37 17.85
C GLY A 46 22.20 -6.70 17.06
N GLU A 47 22.29 -6.64 15.73
CA GLU A 47 21.25 -6.09 14.84
C GLU A 47 20.54 -7.18 14.01
N VAL A 48 21.07 -8.40 14.08
CA VAL A 48 20.53 -9.58 13.41
C VAL A 48 19.20 -9.99 14.04
N PRO A 49 18.11 -10.15 13.27
CA PRO A 49 16.88 -10.72 13.79
C PRO A 49 17.16 -12.13 14.33
N THR A 50 16.90 -12.35 15.62
CA THR A 50 17.09 -13.66 16.26
C THR A 50 16.16 -14.73 15.66
N ASP A 51 15.08 -14.30 15.01
CA ASP A 51 14.09 -15.18 14.39
C ASP A 51 13.55 -14.55 13.07
N PRO A 52 14.14 -14.87 11.90
CA PRO A 52 13.73 -14.31 10.61
C PRO A 52 12.28 -14.68 10.24
N ALA A 53 11.76 -15.79 10.77
CA ALA A 53 10.37 -16.21 10.55
C ALA A 53 9.38 -15.25 11.23
N MET A 54 9.76 -14.63 12.35
CA MET A 54 8.93 -13.62 13.02
C MET A 54 8.86 -12.31 12.21
N VAL A 55 9.97 -11.91 11.59
CA VAL A 55 10.02 -10.73 10.70
C VAL A 55 9.16 -10.95 9.46
N ALA A 56 9.24 -12.13 8.84
CA ALA A 56 8.40 -12.49 7.69
C ALA A 56 6.91 -12.35 8.00
N LYS A 57 6.45 -12.84 9.17
CA LYS A 57 5.06 -12.70 9.63
C LYS A 57 4.67 -11.22 9.79
N GLY A 58 5.56 -10.39 10.31
CA GLY A 58 5.37 -8.93 10.39
C GLY A 58 5.16 -8.28 9.02
N CYS A 59 5.99 -8.65 8.03
CA CYS A 59 5.86 -8.16 6.65
C CYS A 59 4.52 -8.59 6.02
N TYR A 60 4.09 -9.84 6.21
CA TYR A 60 2.79 -10.30 5.70
C TYR A 60 1.61 -9.55 6.35
N LEU A 61 1.65 -9.32 7.66
CA LEU A 61 0.63 -8.54 8.36
C LEU A 61 0.59 -7.09 7.85
N ALA A 62 1.75 -6.45 7.71
CA ALA A 62 1.85 -5.11 7.16
C ALA A 62 1.30 -5.05 5.72
N GLY A 63 1.64 -6.03 4.87
CA GLY A 63 1.10 -6.13 3.50
C GLY A 63 -0.43 -6.22 3.48
N PHE A 64 -1.02 -6.94 4.43
CA PHE A 64 -2.47 -7.05 4.57
C PHE A 64 -3.13 -5.71 4.95
N ILE A 65 -2.49 -4.93 5.82
CA ILE A 65 -2.95 -3.59 6.20
C ILE A 65 -2.89 -2.65 4.99
N TYR A 66 -1.80 -2.68 4.22
CA TYR A 66 -1.70 -1.89 2.98
C TYR A 66 -2.74 -2.31 1.92
N MET A 67 -3.13 -3.59 1.86
CA MET A 67 -4.25 -4.03 1.03
C MET A 67 -5.57 -3.37 1.43
N GLY A 68 -5.83 -3.24 2.74
CA GLY A 68 -7.00 -2.52 3.26
C GLY A 68 -7.00 -1.05 2.85
N PHE A 69 -5.85 -0.37 3.02
CA PHE A 69 -5.69 1.02 2.57
C PHE A 69 -5.83 1.18 1.07
N PHE A 70 -5.25 0.26 0.29
CA PHE A 70 -5.38 0.25 -1.15
C PHE A 70 -6.85 0.15 -1.57
N ALA A 71 -7.61 -0.81 -1.03
CA ALA A 71 -9.03 -0.97 -1.36
C ALA A 71 -9.85 0.29 -1.01
N PHE A 72 -9.57 0.90 0.15
CA PHE A 72 -10.25 2.13 0.57
C PHE A 72 -9.91 3.33 -0.31
N CYS A 73 -8.60 3.61 -0.51
CA CYS A 73 -8.13 4.72 -1.34
C CYS A 73 -8.50 4.52 -2.83
N TRP A 74 -8.57 3.27 -3.32
CA TRP A 74 -9.02 2.93 -4.67
C TRP A 74 -10.49 3.29 -4.88
N CYS A 75 -11.36 2.91 -3.94
CA CYS A 75 -12.78 3.27 -3.97
C CYS A 75 -12.97 4.80 -3.98
N GLN A 76 -12.19 5.53 -3.17
CA GLN A 76 -12.23 7.00 -3.13
C GLN A 76 -11.70 7.64 -4.41
N SER A 77 -10.61 7.12 -4.98
CA SER A 77 -10.06 7.58 -6.25
C SER A 77 -11.07 7.41 -7.39
N TYR A 78 -11.75 6.26 -7.43
CA TYR A 78 -12.78 5.99 -8.43
C TYR A 78 -13.93 6.98 -8.34
N VAL A 79 -14.43 7.30 -7.13
CA VAL A 79 -15.48 8.32 -6.93
C VAL A 79 -14.99 9.71 -7.33
N ASN A 80 -13.76 10.07 -6.96
CA ASN A 80 -13.16 11.36 -7.32
C ASN A 80 -13.00 11.53 -8.84
N GLN A 81 -12.59 10.48 -9.56
CA GLN A 81 -12.49 10.51 -11.03
C GLN A 81 -13.85 10.78 -11.71
N LYS A 82 -14.95 10.24 -11.16
CA LYS A 82 -16.29 10.52 -11.71
C LYS A 82 -16.70 11.97 -11.52
N MET A 83 -16.39 12.52 -10.35
CA MET A 83 -16.68 13.94 -10.06
C MET A 83 -15.83 14.86 -10.95
N ALA A 84 -14.56 14.52 -11.20
CA ALA A 84 -13.72 15.26 -12.14
C ALA A 84 -14.23 15.20 -13.59
N ALA A 85 -14.77 14.06 -14.02
CA ALA A 85 -15.39 13.92 -15.34
C ALA A 85 -16.68 14.76 -15.50
N GLU A 86 -17.46 14.91 -14.41
CA GLU A 86 -18.60 15.84 -14.38
C GLU A 86 -18.13 17.30 -14.50
N GLU A 87 -17.06 17.68 -13.80
CA GLU A 87 -16.53 19.05 -13.83
C GLU A 87 -16.01 19.44 -15.22
N GLN A 88 -15.27 18.54 -15.90
CA GLN A 88 -14.80 18.78 -17.27
C GLN A 88 -15.95 18.99 -18.26
N ARG A 89 -17.10 18.38 -18.02
CA ARG A 89 -18.26 18.56 -18.89
C ARG A 89 -18.88 19.95 -18.74
N PHE A 90 -18.77 20.60 -17.57
CA PHE A 90 -19.20 21.99 -17.38
C PHE A 90 -18.21 23.01 -17.96
N THR A 91 -16.92 22.69 -18.07
CA THR A 91 -15.93 23.59 -18.69
C THR A 91 -15.94 23.55 -20.21
N ASN A 92 -16.58 22.54 -20.81
CA ASN A 92 -16.64 22.33 -22.27
C ASN A 92 -18.00 22.77 -22.88
N ILE A 93 -18.67 23.72 -22.23
CA ILE A 93 -19.90 24.40 -22.69
C ILE A 93 -19.71 25.89 -22.44
#